data_AF-A0A3M7THE0-F1
#
_entry.id   AF-A0A3M7THE0-F1
#
_cell.length_a   1.000
_cell.length_b   1.000
_cell.length_c   1.000
_cell.angle_alpha   90.00
_cell.angle_beta   90.00
_cell.angle_gamma   90.00
#
_symmetry.space_group_name_H-M   'P 1'
#
loop_
_entity.id
_entity.type
_entity.pdbx_description
1 polymer ?
#
loop_
_entity_poly.entity_id
_entity_poly.type
_entity_poly.pdbx_seq_one_letter_code
_entity_poly.pdbx_strand_id
1 'polypeptide(L)'
;MKKNILLFGLFVVSTAISCNTNSDSEMINELTHASMNRAASIGNSSDLIYNNPNPISLNFTAASKKALNTPIDELTSLQEVQILYFRDREIGFNAILPVAVSYKAGFTPARGVVLGKAYYFPYKTNPNPNNFLATVGNVEVKLLPTGNDPQYVLTGEMNGCSLIVTKSPNESNFRVWHFPSPDSYKTAYNEFKKKFKGQIYGEIKYADYGGDVSKGEIDGVNYLYYNNSINKWELTCIPTKRIIEINPQKLALWMGNWAGKSNVPRFKRILNFVQPIE
;
A
#
# COMPACT_ATOMS: atom_id res chain seq x y z
N MET A 1 35.43 -57.89 -56.94
CA MET A 1 34.73 -56.95 -57.85
C MET A 1 35.23 -55.54 -57.58
N LYS A 2 35.82 -54.90 -58.60
CA LYS A 2 36.26 -53.50 -58.62
C LYS A 2 35.11 -52.58 -59.04
N LYS A 3 35.05 -51.36 -58.49
CA LYS A 3 34.67 -50.07 -59.13
C LYS A 3 34.71 -48.94 -58.06
N ASN A 4 35.71 -48.04 -58.14
CA ASN A 4 35.67 -46.64 -58.64
C ASN A 4 35.23 -45.65 -57.55
N ILE A 5 36.15 -44.95 -56.86
CA ILE A 5 36.83 -43.67 -57.19
C ILE A 5 35.84 -42.49 -57.32
N LEU A 6 35.95 -41.54 -56.39
CA LEU A 6 35.96 -40.11 -56.71
C LEU A 6 36.73 -39.32 -55.63
N LEU A 7 37.73 -38.58 -56.11
CA LEU A 7 38.61 -37.68 -55.38
C LEU A 7 38.07 -36.26 -55.62
N PHE A 8 37.84 -35.48 -54.56
CA PHE A 8 37.74 -34.02 -54.65
C PHE A 8 38.46 -33.42 -53.46
N GLY A 9 39.51 -32.63 -53.76
CA GLY A 9 40.21 -31.84 -52.77
C GLY A 9 39.42 -30.60 -52.38
N LEU A 10 39.60 -30.12 -51.15
CA LEU A 10 39.29 -28.75 -50.80
C LEU A 10 40.20 -28.25 -49.66
N PHE A 11 40.87 -27.15 -50.00
CA PHE A 11 41.53 -26.10 -49.22
C PHE A 11 41.67 -26.23 -47.70
N VAL A 12 42.94 -26.14 -47.27
CA VAL A 12 43.36 -25.69 -45.95
C VAL A 12 43.09 -24.19 -45.82
N VAL A 13 42.24 -23.80 -44.87
CA VAL A 13 42.25 -22.45 -44.30
C VAL A 13 42.38 -22.61 -42.79
N SER A 14 43.56 -22.22 -42.31
CA SER A 14 43.87 -22.05 -40.89
C SER A 14 43.13 -20.83 -40.36
N THR A 15 42.26 -21.04 -39.36
CA THR A 15 41.87 -19.99 -38.42
C THR A 15 42.05 -20.53 -37.01
N ALA A 16 43.01 -19.93 -36.30
CA ALA A 16 43.22 -20.15 -34.88
C ALA A 16 42.00 -19.62 -34.12
N ILE A 17 41.27 -20.51 -33.44
CA ILE A 17 40.28 -20.13 -32.43
C ILE A 17 41.01 -20.15 -31.09
N SER A 18 41.33 -18.95 -30.61
CA SER A 18 41.76 -18.67 -29.24
C SER A 18 40.70 -19.17 -28.26
N CYS A 19 41.05 -20.11 -27.39
CA CYS A 19 40.28 -20.41 -26.19
C CYS A 19 40.20 -19.15 -25.33
N ASN A 20 39.01 -18.58 -25.18
CA ASN A 20 38.73 -17.62 -24.14
C ASN A 20 37.98 -18.34 -23.03
N THR A 21 38.71 -18.69 -21.96
CA THR A 21 38.16 -19.15 -20.70
C THR A 21 37.49 -17.97 -20.02
N ASN A 22 36.16 -17.81 -20.17
CA ASN A 22 35.29 -17.01 -19.31
C ASN A 22 33.84 -17.15 -19.80
N SER A 23 33.13 -18.20 -19.39
CA SER A 23 31.67 -18.28 -19.58
C SER A 23 30.89 -18.78 -18.38
N ASP A 24 31.55 -19.18 -17.29
CA ASP A 24 30.86 -19.90 -16.20
C ASP A 24 30.77 -19.09 -14.90
N SER A 25 31.19 -17.82 -14.90
CA SER A 25 31.11 -16.93 -13.73
C SER A 25 30.09 -15.79 -13.84
N GLU A 26 29.44 -15.59 -14.99
CA GLU A 26 28.42 -14.53 -15.15
C GLU A 26 26.97 -15.03 -14.92
N MET A 27 26.76 -16.34 -14.77
CA MET A 27 25.42 -16.92 -14.59
C MET A 27 25.00 -17.16 -13.13
N ILE A 28 25.74 -16.66 -12.15
CA ILE A 28 25.44 -16.85 -10.71
C ILE A 28 25.04 -15.54 -9.98
N ASN A 29 25.18 -14.36 -10.61
CA ASN A 29 24.82 -13.08 -9.98
C ASN A 29 23.46 -12.48 -10.39
N GLU A 30 22.68 -13.13 -11.26
CA GLU A 30 21.34 -12.64 -11.63
C GLU A 30 20.19 -13.18 -10.76
N LEU A 31 20.46 -14.05 -9.77
CA LEU A 31 19.42 -14.67 -8.93
C LEU A 31 19.31 -14.13 -7.50
N THR A 32 20.07 -13.09 -7.12
CA THR A 32 20.06 -12.54 -5.75
C THR A 32 19.59 -11.09 -5.63
N HIS A 33 19.23 -10.42 -6.72
CA HIS A 33 18.55 -9.14 -6.67
C HIS A 33 17.28 -9.19 -7.51
N ALA A 34 16.18 -9.66 -6.91
CA ALA A 34 14.85 -9.30 -7.37
C ALA A 34 14.80 -7.77 -7.44
N SER A 35 14.93 -7.24 -8.65
CA SER A 35 15.04 -5.81 -8.91
C SER A 35 13.83 -5.12 -8.30
N MET A 36 14.03 -4.44 -7.17
CA MET A 36 13.06 -3.48 -6.69
C MET A 36 12.98 -2.41 -7.77
N ASN A 37 11.89 -2.42 -8.53
CA ASN A 37 11.56 -1.29 -9.38
C ASN A 37 11.26 -0.12 -8.44
N ARG A 38 12.29 0.68 -8.13
CA ARG A 38 12.08 2.04 -7.67
C ARG A 38 11.23 2.66 -8.75
N ALA A 39 9.97 2.96 -8.43
CA ALA A 39 9.23 3.90 -9.24
C ALA A 39 10.11 5.15 -9.27
N ALA A 40 10.72 5.42 -10.42
CA ALA A 40 11.63 6.52 -10.59
C ALA A 40 10.93 7.77 -10.07
N SER A 41 11.64 8.43 -9.18
CA SER A 41 11.34 9.76 -8.66
C SER A 41 10.79 10.69 -9.76
N ILE A 42 9.72 11.42 -9.43
CA ILE A 42 9.33 12.71 -10.05
C ILE A 42 8.47 12.63 -11.33
N GLY A 43 8.10 11.45 -11.84
CA GLY A 43 7.33 11.34 -13.11
C GLY A 43 5.87 10.86 -13.03
N ASN A 44 5.49 10.06 -12.04
CA ASN A 44 4.19 9.37 -12.09
C ASN A 44 3.15 10.06 -11.22
N SER A 45 2.25 10.81 -11.87
CA SER A 45 1.00 11.34 -11.32
C SER A 45 -0.02 10.24 -10.94
N SER A 46 0.34 8.97 -11.05
CA SER A 46 -0.56 7.85 -10.85
C SER A 46 -0.60 7.38 -9.39
N ASP A 47 -1.81 7.34 -8.84
CA ASP A 47 -2.09 6.71 -7.56
C ASP A 47 -1.94 5.18 -7.68
N LEU A 48 -0.81 4.66 -7.20
CA LEU A 48 -0.43 3.26 -7.35
C LEU A 48 -1.27 2.33 -6.47
N ILE A 49 -1.80 2.84 -5.37
CA ILE A 49 -2.71 2.09 -4.48
C ILE A 49 -4.07 1.95 -5.18
N TYR A 50 -4.60 3.03 -5.74
CA TYR A 50 -5.88 3.04 -6.46
C TYR A 50 -5.85 2.16 -7.70
N ASN A 51 -4.75 2.19 -8.45
CA ASN A 51 -4.57 1.41 -9.67
C ASN A 51 -4.14 -0.04 -9.41
N ASN A 52 -3.97 -0.44 -8.13
CA ASN A 52 -3.61 -1.81 -7.81
C ASN A 52 -4.77 -2.77 -8.20
N PRO A 53 -4.49 -3.80 -9.00
CA PRO A 53 -5.53 -4.69 -9.55
C PRO A 53 -6.11 -5.66 -8.51
N ASN A 54 -5.37 -5.89 -7.43
CA ASN A 54 -5.75 -6.79 -6.33
C ASN A 54 -6.24 -5.98 -5.12
N PRO A 55 -6.99 -6.58 -4.20
CA PRO A 55 -7.16 -6.01 -2.87
C PRO A 55 -5.80 -5.80 -2.19
N ILE A 56 -5.74 -4.88 -1.24
CA ILE A 56 -4.56 -4.61 -0.42
C ILE A 56 -4.96 -4.83 1.03
N SER A 57 -4.27 -5.72 1.72
CA SER A 57 -4.37 -5.81 3.18
C SER A 57 -3.50 -4.72 3.81
N LEU A 58 -4.08 -4.04 4.80
CA LEU A 58 -3.41 -3.07 5.66
C LEU A 58 -3.24 -3.63 7.08
N ASN A 59 -3.35 -4.96 7.24
CA ASN A 59 -3.00 -5.66 8.46
C ASN A 59 -1.47 -5.79 8.55
N PHE A 60 -0.81 -4.72 9.00
CA PHE A 60 0.65 -4.63 9.03
C PHE A 60 1.28 -5.75 9.85
N THR A 61 0.67 -6.14 10.98
CA THR A 61 1.14 -7.27 11.79
C THR A 61 1.15 -8.59 11.02
N ALA A 62 0.05 -8.97 10.36
CA ALA A 62 -0.02 -10.23 9.62
C ALA A 62 0.89 -10.21 8.39
N ALA A 63 0.88 -9.11 7.63
CA ALA A 63 1.71 -8.91 6.46
C ALA A 63 3.20 -9.00 6.80
N SER A 64 3.63 -8.31 7.87
CA SER A 64 5.03 -8.26 8.27
C SER A 64 5.51 -9.58 8.86
N LYS A 65 4.69 -10.29 9.66
CA LYS A 65 5.03 -11.65 10.16
C LYS A 65 5.25 -12.68 9.06
N LYS A 66 4.56 -12.50 7.92
CA LYS A 66 4.76 -13.33 6.72
C LYS A 66 6.03 -12.94 5.98
N ALA A 67 6.25 -11.65 5.74
CA ALA A 67 7.25 -11.18 4.78
C ALA A 67 8.59 -10.74 5.38
N LEU A 68 8.59 -10.10 6.55
CA LEU A 68 9.74 -9.39 7.10
C LEU A 68 10.49 -10.22 8.14
N ASN A 69 11.82 -10.06 8.21
CA ASN A 69 12.64 -10.64 9.28
C ASN A 69 12.30 -10.06 10.66
N THR A 70 11.98 -8.77 10.70
CA THR A 70 11.52 -8.07 11.89
C THR A 70 10.09 -7.63 11.66
N PRO A 71 9.10 -8.35 12.22
CA PRO A 71 7.70 -7.95 12.13
C PRO A 71 7.45 -6.60 12.79
N ILE A 72 6.45 -5.89 12.28
CA ILE A 72 5.98 -4.61 12.79
C ILE A 72 4.49 -4.72 13.09
N ASP A 73 4.03 -4.01 14.10
CA ASP A 73 2.59 -3.89 14.37
C ASP A 73 1.95 -2.75 13.59
N GLU A 74 2.72 -1.71 13.30
CA GLU A 74 2.30 -0.55 12.54
C GLU A 74 3.43 0.11 11.77
N LEU A 75 3.07 0.98 10.82
CA LEU A 75 4.03 1.80 10.08
C LEU A 75 4.54 2.95 10.96
N THR A 76 5.72 3.47 10.64
CA THR A 76 6.19 4.74 11.19
C THR A 76 6.00 5.84 10.15
N SER A 77 5.56 7.03 10.59
CA SER A 77 5.48 8.19 9.70
C SER A 77 6.84 8.52 9.08
N LEU A 78 6.84 8.94 7.83
CA LEU A 78 8.01 9.27 7.00
C LEU A 78 8.89 8.07 6.60
N GLN A 79 8.48 6.85 6.95
CA GLN A 79 9.14 5.63 6.49
C GLN A 79 8.86 5.40 5.01
N GLU A 80 9.85 4.89 4.27
CA GLU A 80 9.63 4.40 2.91
C GLU A 80 8.80 3.13 2.93
N VAL A 81 7.73 3.12 2.15
CA VAL A 81 6.81 1.98 2.04
C VAL A 81 6.70 1.49 0.61
N GLN A 82 6.23 0.26 0.46
CA GLN A 82 6.02 -0.41 -0.82
C GLN A 82 4.72 -1.20 -0.82
N ILE A 83 4.13 -1.35 -2.01
CA ILE A 83 3.17 -2.42 -2.27
C ILE A 83 3.98 -3.68 -2.51
N LEU A 84 3.83 -4.66 -1.62
CA LEU A 84 4.45 -5.97 -1.71
C LEU A 84 3.46 -6.97 -2.32
N TYR A 85 3.82 -7.52 -3.47
CA TYR A 85 3.02 -8.51 -4.18
C TYR A 85 3.45 -9.90 -3.72
N PHE A 86 2.53 -10.64 -3.12
CA PHE A 86 2.78 -12.01 -2.70
C PHE A 86 2.81 -12.96 -3.90
N ARG A 87 3.70 -13.95 -3.84
CA ARG A 87 3.80 -15.00 -4.86
C ARG A 87 2.71 -16.06 -4.72
N ASP A 88 2.22 -16.24 -3.49
CA ASP A 88 1.13 -17.17 -3.15
C ASP A 88 -0.17 -16.72 -3.82
N ARG A 89 -0.48 -17.32 -4.98
CA ARG A 89 -1.70 -16.97 -5.75
C ARG A 89 -2.98 -17.21 -4.95
N GLU A 90 -2.95 -18.17 -4.03
CA GLU A 90 -4.08 -18.47 -3.14
C GLU A 90 -4.45 -17.31 -2.23
N ILE A 91 -3.50 -16.43 -1.85
CA ILE A 91 -3.77 -15.27 -1.00
C ILE A 91 -4.63 -14.25 -1.77
N GLY A 92 -4.37 -14.04 -3.06
CA GLY A 92 -5.23 -13.20 -3.91
C GLY A 92 -5.21 -11.70 -3.63
N PHE A 93 -4.43 -11.22 -2.66
CA PHE A 93 -4.25 -9.81 -2.32
C PHE A 93 -2.79 -9.45 -2.05
N ASN A 94 -2.50 -8.15 -2.08
CA ASN A 94 -1.17 -7.58 -1.80
C ASN A 94 -1.14 -6.97 -0.38
N ALA A 95 0.01 -6.49 0.06
CA ALA A 95 0.13 -5.74 1.30
C ALA A 95 0.93 -4.44 1.12
N ILE A 96 0.68 -3.44 1.96
CA ILE A 96 1.59 -2.30 2.11
C ILE A 96 2.47 -2.55 3.34
N LEU A 97 3.77 -2.46 3.14
CA LEU A 97 4.78 -2.67 4.18
C LEU A 97 5.93 -1.69 4.01
N PRO A 98 6.77 -1.49 5.04
CA PRO A 98 8.04 -0.83 4.88
C PRO A 98 8.88 -1.46 3.77
N VAL A 99 9.73 -0.66 3.13
CA VAL A 99 10.78 -1.19 2.27
C VAL A 99 11.72 -2.01 3.13
N ALA A 100 11.77 -3.31 2.85
CA ALA A 100 12.54 -4.27 3.64
C ALA A 100 14.02 -4.21 3.24
N VAL A 101 14.92 -4.19 4.23
CA VAL A 101 16.36 -4.42 3.99
C VAL A 101 16.61 -5.90 3.68
N SER A 102 15.86 -6.79 4.34
CA SER A 102 15.85 -8.22 4.08
C SER A 102 14.47 -8.82 4.41
N TYR A 103 14.13 -9.89 3.71
CA TYR A 103 12.90 -10.65 3.93
C TYR A 103 13.13 -11.86 4.84
N LYS A 104 12.04 -12.34 5.44
CA LYS A 104 11.99 -13.57 6.23
C LYS A 104 12.57 -14.74 5.44
N ALA A 105 13.36 -15.60 6.08
CA ALA A 105 13.84 -16.83 5.47
C ALA A 105 12.68 -17.65 4.87
N GLY A 106 12.82 -18.09 3.63
CA GLY A 106 11.78 -18.81 2.89
C GLY A 106 10.69 -17.94 2.27
N PHE A 107 10.70 -16.61 2.50
CA PHE A 107 9.80 -15.68 1.81
C PHE A 107 10.52 -15.05 0.61
N THR A 108 9.84 -15.03 -0.54
CA THR A 108 10.29 -14.26 -1.71
C THR A 108 9.08 -13.57 -2.33
N PRO A 109 9.07 -12.23 -2.42
CA PRO A 109 7.97 -11.53 -3.06
C PRO A 109 7.91 -11.89 -4.55
N ALA A 110 6.73 -11.75 -5.15
CA ALA A 110 6.61 -11.73 -6.60
C ALA A 110 7.20 -10.43 -7.17
N ARG A 111 6.93 -9.31 -6.49
CA ARG A 111 7.36 -7.96 -6.87
C ARG A 111 7.20 -7.01 -5.67
N GLY A 112 8.07 -6.01 -5.57
CA GLY A 112 7.87 -4.82 -4.73
C GLY A 112 7.72 -3.57 -5.58
N VAL A 113 6.78 -2.70 -5.27
CA VAL A 113 6.64 -1.38 -5.89
C VAL A 113 6.76 -0.32 -4.80
N VAL A 114 7.83 0.46 -4.83
CA VAL A 114 8.10 1.51 -3.85
C VAL A 114 7.13 2.68 -4.07
N LEU A 115 6.45 3.09 -3.00
CA LEU A 115 5.56 4.26 -2.97
C LEU A 115 6.28 5.54 -2.53
N GLY A 116 7.47 5.40 -1.96
CA GLY A 116 8.24 6.46 -1.31
C GLY A 116 7.88 6.60 0.17
N LYS A 117 8.22 7.75 0.76
CA LYS A 117 7.83 8.08 2.14
C LYS A 117 6.31 8.23 2.24
N ALA A 118 5.73 7.77 3.34
CA ALA A 118 4.32 7.96 3.65
C ALA A 118 4.14 8.58 5.04
N TYR A 119 3.12 9.43 5.20
CA TYR A 119 2.60 9.72 6.54
C TYR A 119 1.80 8.51 7.02
N TYR A 120 1.86 8.24 8.31
CA TYR A 120 1.07 7.22 8.98
C TYR A 120 0.38 7.80 10.20
N PHE A 121 -0.90 7.51 10.35
CA PHE A 121 -1.68 7.84 11.53
C PHE A 121 -2.19 6.54 12.18
N PRO A 122 -1.92 6.33 13.48
CA PRO A 122 -2.16 5.05 14.13
C PRO A 122 -3.64 4.80 14.37
N TYR A 123 -4.03 3.53 14.46
CA TYR A 123 -5.32 3.17 15.03
C TYR A 123 -5.30 3.36 16.54
N LYS A 124 -6.25 4.12 17.09
CA LYS A 124 -6.46 4.26 18.54
C LYS A 124 -7.91 4.02 18.88
N THR A 125 -8.17 3.48 20.07
CA THR A 125 -9.51 3.24 20.60
C THR A 125 -9.81 4.18 21.77
N ASN A 126 -11.07 4.21 22.21
CA ASN A 126 -11.52 4.99 23.36
C ASN A 126 -11.29 6.52 23.21
N PRO A 127 -11.90 7.16 22.20
CA PRO A 127 -11.77 8.59 21.98
C PRO A 127 -12.29 9.37 23.20
N ASN A 128 -11.49 10.33 23.67
CA ASN A 128 -11.84 11.19 24.79
C ASN A 128 -12.17 12.61 24.28
N PRO A 129 -13.41 13.12 24.50
CA PRO A 129 -13.83 14.47 24.10
C PRO A 129 -12.91 15.60 24.58
N ASN A 130 -12.29 15.42 25.74
CA ASN A 130 -11.41 16.42 26.34
C ASN A 130 -9.99 16.38 25.76
N ASN A 131 -9.61 15.31 25.04
CA ASN A 131 -8.26 15.14 24.51
C ASN A 131 -8.20 14.26 23.24
N PHE A 132 -8.84 14.71 22.17
CA PHE A 132 -8.78 14.00 20.88
C PHE A 132 -7.37 13.84 20.33
N LEU A 133 -6.48 14.81 20.53
CA LEU A 133 -5.11 14.76 20.00
C LEU A 133 -4.32 13.55 20.52
N ALA A 134 -4.50 13.20 21.80
CA ALA A 134 -3.83 12.05 22.39
C ALA A 134 -4.58 10.73 22.12
N THR A 135 -5.91 10.77 22.05
CA THR A 135 -6.77 9.56 22.09
C THR A 135 -7.33 9.13 20.73
N VAL A 136 -7.31 10.00 19.73
CA VAL A 136 -7.71 9.67 18.35
C VAL A 136 -6.45 9.58 17.50
N GLY A 137 -6.36 8.55 16.66
CA GLY A 137 -5.28 8.40 15.71
C GLY A 137 -5.16 9.63 14.83
N ASN A 138 -3.97 10.22 14.71
CA ASN A 138 -3.80 11.39 13.86
C ASN A 138 -2.36 11.60 13.39
N VAL A 139 -2.23 12.36 12.31
CA VAL A 139 -0.96 12.83 11.78
C VAL A 139 -1.13 14.21 11.15
N GLU A 140 -0.13 15.07 11.34
CA GLU A 140 -0.06 16.36 10.66
C GLU A 140 0.64 16.21 9.30
N VAL A 141 0.03 16.80 8.29
CA VAL A 141 0.37 16.61 6.88
C VAL A 141 0.57 17.96 6.22
N LYS A 142 1.62 18.07 5.40
CA LYS A 142 1.90 19.28 4.64
C LYS A 142 0.83 19.48 3.55
N LEU A 143 0.27 20.69 3.46
CA LEU A 143 -0.78 21.00 2.49
C LEU A 143 -0.29 20.88 1.04
N LEU A 144 0.94 21.32 0.79
CA LEU A 144 1.59 21.31 -0.52
C LEU A 144 2.95 20.59 -0.40
N PRO A 145 2.98 19.25 -0.44
CA PRO A 145 4.22 18.49 -0.44
C PRO A 145 5.05 18.79 -1.70
N THR A 146 6.37 18.75 -1.55
CA THR A 146 7.36 18.83 -2.64
C THR A 146 7.85 17.42 -2.99
N GLY A 147 8.74 17.29 -3.97
CA GLY A 147 9.19 15.97 -4.47
C GLY A 147 9.82 15.04 -3.41
N ASN A 148 10.35 15.58 -2.31
CA ASN A 148 10.93 14.80 -1.21
C ASN A 148 9.95 14.53 -0.04
N ASP A 149 8.79 15.20 -0.07
CA ASP A 149 7.77 15.05 0.96
C ASP A 149 6.87 13.84 0.67
N PRO A 150 6.31 13.18 1.70
CA PRO A 150 5.40 12.06 1.50
C PRO A 150 4.18 12.42 0.64
N GLN A 151 3.83 11.51 -0.26
CA GLN A 151 2.69 11.67 -1.18
C GLN A 151 1.45 10.85 -0.76
N TYR A 152 1.60 9.99 0.25
CA TYR A 152 0.54 9.16 0.78
C TYR A 152 0.36 9.41 2.29
N VAL A 153 -0.89 9.34 2.75
CA VAL A 153 -1.25 9.34 4.18
C VAL A 153 -2.03 8.06 4.45
N LEU A 154 -1.42 7.13 5.18
CA LEU A 154 -1.88 5.76 5.34
C LEU A 154 -2.32 5.46 6.78
N THR A 155 -3.19 4.47 6.92
CA THR A 155 -3.63 3.88 8.19
C THR A 155 -3.76 2.36 8.03
N GLY A 156 -3.95 1.63 9.13
CA GLY A 156 -4.39 0.24 9.07
C GLY A 156 -5.81 0.08 8.51
N GLU A 157 -6.24 -1.18 8.32
CA GLU A 157 -7.57 -1.53 7.79
C GLU A 157 -8.68 -0.83 8.59
N MET A 158 -9.64 -0.22 7.88
CA MET A 158 -10.76 0.47 8.50
C MET A 158 -12.02 -0.38 8.44
N ASN A 159 -12.57 -0.69 9.60
CA ASN A 159 -13.87 -1.34 9.77
C ASN A 159 -14.72 -0.47 10.69
N GLY A 160 -15.82 0.08 10.18
CA GLY A 160 -16.69 0.97 10.96
C GLY A 160 -16.09 2.33 11.36
N CYS A 161 -14.85 2.63 11.00
CA CYS A 161 -14.14 3.85 11.38
C CYS A 161 -14.34 5.00 10.37
N SER A 162 -14.11 6.25 10.80
CA SER A 162 -14.08 7.43 9.94
C SER A 162 -12.67 7.97 9.75
N LEU A 163 -12.34 8.39 8.52
CA LEU A 163 -11.16 9.18 8.21
C LEU A 163 -11.61 10.62 8.03
N ILE A 164 -11.11 11.53 8.85
CA ILE A 164 -11.54 12.94 8.86
C ILE A 164 -10.34 13.84 8.62
N VAL A 165 -10.52 14.84 7.75
CA VAL A 165 -9.49 15.84 7.44
C VAL A 165 -9.90 17.16 8.05
N THR A 166 -9.09 17.67 8.98
CA THR A 166 -9.30 18.99 9.59
C THR A 166 -8.17 19.94 9.25
N LYS A 167 -8.45 21.23 9.19
CA LYS A 167 -7.42 22.26 9.02
C LYS A 167 -7.84 23.57 9.69
N SER A 168 -6.97 24.18 10.49
CA SER A 168 -7.24 25.53 10.99
C SER A 168 -7.08 26.57 9.87
N PRO A 169 -7.81 27.70 9.93
CA PRO A 169 -7.60 28.81 9.01
C PRO A 169 -6.12 29.24 8.97
N ASN A 170 -5.62 29.58 7.78
CA ASN A 170 -4.26 30.09 7.55
C ASN A 170 -3.07 29.16 7.87
N GLU A 171 -3.30 27.92 8.32
CA GLU A 171 -2.21 26.96 8.50
C GLU A 171 -1.66 26.43 7.16
N SER A 172 -0.36 26.12 7.09
CA SER A 172 0.28 25.48 5.95
C SER A 172 0.17 23.94 5.98
N ASN A 173 -0.35 23.40 7.08
CA ASN A 173 -0.56 21.98 7.30
C ASN A 173 -2.05 21.71 7.52
N PHE A 174 -2.42 20.45 7.45
CA PHE A 174 -3.71 19.95 7.88
C PHE A 174 -3.50 18.67 8.70
N ARG A 175 -4.55 18.19 9.34
CA ARG A 175 -4.50 16.97 10.15
C ARG A 175 -5.47 15.94 9.61
N VAL A 176 -5.00 14.71 9.55
CA VAL A 176 -5.83 13.54 9.23
C VAL A 176 -6.08 12.79 10.53
N TRP A 177 -7.32 12.37 10.74
CA TRP A 177 -7.77 11.66 11.94
C TRP A 177 -8.35 10.31 11.56
N HIS A 178 -8.01 9.27 12.32
CA HIS A 178 -8.70 7.98 12.35
C HIS A 178 -9.66 7.99 13.54
N PHE A 179 -10.90 8.40 13.32
CA PHE A 179 -11.91 8.35 14.37
C PHE A 179 -12.46 6.91 14.48
N PRO A 180 -12.24 6.21 15.60
CA PRO A 180 -12.68 4.82 15.73
C PRO A 180 -14.20 4.76 15.86
N SER A 181 -14.83 3.84 15.13
CA SER A 181 -16.24 3.44 15.26
C SER A 181 -17.20 4.58 15.68
N PRO A 182 -17.42 5.63 14.85
CA PRO A 182 -18.27 6.77 15.20
C PRO A 182 -19.65 6.39 15.75
N ASP A 183 -20.26 5.30 15.24
CA ASP A 183 -21.56 4.83 15.72
C ASP A 183 -21.48 4.26 17.14
N SER A 184 -20.41 3.54 17.48
CA SER A 184 -20.17 3.03 18.83
C SER A 184 -19.74 4.14 19.80
N TYR A 185 -19.07 5.18 19.31
CA TYR A 185 -18.58 6.30 20.10
C TYR A 185 -19.33 7.61 19.80
N LYS A 186 -20.66 7.51 19.58
CA LYS A 186 -21.50 8.61 19.09
C LYS A 186 -21.34 9.92 19.84
N THR A 187 -21.29 9.89 21.18
CA THR A 187 -21.11 11.10 22.00
C THR A 187 -19.76 11.76 21.73
N ALA A 188 -18.67 10.99 21.73
CA ALA A 188 -17.34 11.53 21.46
C ALA A 188 -17.21 12.01 20.01
N TYR A 189 -17.86 11.32 19.07
CA TYR A 189 -17.89 11.73 17.67
C TYR A 189 -18.61 13.07 17.49
N ASN A 190 -19.79 13.24 18.10
CA ASN A 190 -20.50 14.52 18.05
C ASN A 190 -19.70 15.67 18.66
N GLU A 191 -19.02 15.44 19.78
CA GLU A 191 -18.12 16.45 20.38
C GLU A 191 -16.91 16.75 19.49
N PHE A 192 -16.39 15.76 18.76
CA PHE A 192 -15.33 15.97 17.78
C PHE A 192 -15.81 16.91 16.66
N LYS A 193 -16.97 16.60 16.07
CA LYS A 193 -17.57 17.39 14.99
C LYS A 193 -17.88 18.81 15.44
N LYS A 194 -18.41 18.98 16.66
CA LYS A 194 -18.63 20.28 17.28
C LYS A 194 -17.34 21.06 17.49
N LYS A 195 -16.28 20.42 18.01
CA LYS A 195 -14.98 21.05 18.26
C LYS A 195 -14.31 21.55 16.98
N PHE A 196 -14.40 20.78 15.90
CA PHE A 196 -13.77 21.09 14.61
C PHE A 196 -14.75 21.66 13.58
N LYS A 197 -15.91 22.16 14.02
CA LYS A 197 -16.90 22.80 13.15
C LYS A 197 -16.27 23.99 12.41
N GLY A 198 -16.51 24.11 11.11
CA GLY A 198 -15.87 25.09 10.24
C GLY A 198 -14.40 24.79 9.94
N GLN A 199 -13.91 23.59 10.24
CA GLN A 199 -12.53 23.17 9.99
C GLN A 199 -12.43 21.78 9.34
N ILE A 200 -13.55 21.11 9.06
CA ILE A 200 -13.56 19.79 8.43
C ILE A 200 -13.65 19.98 6.91
N TYR A 201 -12.67 19.45 6.18
CA TYR A 201 -12.57 19.62 4.71
C TYR A 201 -12.80 18.33 3.93
N GLY A 202 -12.86 17.20 4.62
CA GLY A 202 -13.09 15.91 4.02
C GLY A 202 -13.40 14.86 5.08
N GLU A 203 -14.26 13.93 4.72
CA GLU A 203 -14.57 12.78 5.55
C GLU A 203 -14.91 11.58 4.67
N ILE A 204 -14.36 10.42 5.05
CA ILE A 204 -14.86 9.09 4.70
C ILE A 204 -15.45 8.48 5.96
N LYS A 205 -16.69 8.02 5.90
CA LYS A 205 -17.41 7.31 6.97
C LYS A 205 -17.75 5.89 6.54
N TYR A 206 -18.18 5.05 7.49
CA TYR A 206 -18.56 3.66 7.21
C TYR A 206 -19.56 3.53 6.04
N ALA A 207 -20.57 4.40 5.96
CA ALA A 207 -21.54 4.37 4.86
C ALA A 207 -20.93 4.57 3.45
N ASP A 208 -19.71 5.09 3.35
CA ASP A 208 -19.01 5.27 2.08
C ASP A 208 -18.30 3.98 1.60
N TYR A 209 -18.09 2.98 2.47
CA TYR A 209 -17.34 1.75 2.13
C TYR A 209 -17.93 0.43 2.67
N GLY A 210 -18.72 0.50 3.72
CA GLY A 210 -19.19 -0.61 4.54
C GLY A 210 -20.38 -1.41 3.99
N GLY A 211 -20.48 -1.52 2.66
CA GLY A 211 -21.55 -2.12 1.83
C GLY A 211 -22.52 -3.12 2.46
N ASP A 212 -22.74 -4.25 1.79
CA ASP A 212 -23.63 -5.29 2.29
C ASP A 212 -22.88 -6.20 3.28
N VAL A 213 -23.14 -6.02 4.58
CA VAL A 213 -22.54 -6.79 5.67
C VAL A 213 -22.75 -8.30 5.47
N SER A 214 -23.90 -8.72 4.94
CA SER A 214 -24.20 -10.14 4.69
C SER A 214 -23.28 -10.75 3.62
N LYS A 215 -22.70 -9.91 2.76
CA LYS A 215 -21.74 -10.29 1.72
C LYS A 215 -20.28 -10.09 2.16
N GLY A 216 -20.05 -9.66 3.40
CA GLY A 216 -18.73 -9.39 3.96
C GLY A 216 -18.13 -8.03 3.57
N GLU A 217 -18.89 -7.13 2.94
CA GLU A 217 -18.39 -5.81 2.53
C GLU A 217 -18.34 -4.85 3.73
N ILE A 218 -17.34 -4.98 4.60
CA ILE A 218 -17.29 -4.26 5.88
C ILE A 218 -15.99 -3.49 6.12
N ASP A 219 -15.03 -3.60 5.21
CA ASP A 219 -13.69 -3.05 5.35
C ASP A 219 -13.35 -2.09 4.21
N GLY A 220 -12.52 -1.08 4.49
CA GLY A 220 -12.05 -0.12 3.50
C GLY A 220 -10.55 0.15 3.61
N VAL A 221 -9.90 0.28 2.45
CA VAL A 221 -8.57 0.87 2.32
C VAL A 221 -8.76 2.36 2.04
N ASN A 222 -8.77 3.14 3.12
CA ASN A 222 -8.96 4.59 3.07
C ASN A 222 -7.63 5.29 3.32
N TYR A 223 -7.31 6.27 2.49
CA TYR A 223 -6.04 6.99 2.55
C TYR A 223 -6.17 8.35 1.85
N LEU A 224 -5.13 9.17 1.98
CA LEU A 224 -4.95 10.33 1.09
C LEU A 224 -3.79 10.11 0.14
N TYR A 225 -3.92 10.65 -1.06
CA TYR A 225 -2.88 10.71 -2.06
C TYR A 225 -2.72 12.15 -2.57
N TYR A 226 -1.50 12.65 -2.70
CA TYR A 226 -1.24 13.93 -3.32
C TYR A 226 -1.08 13.78 -4.83
N ASN A 227 -2.05 14.29 -5.58
CA ASN A 227 -2.02 14.28 -7.03
C ASN A 227 -1.23 15.50 -7.54
N ASN A 228 0.05 15.28 -7.85
CA ASN A 228 0.94 16.30 -8.39
C ASN A 228 0.46 16.93 -9.71
N SER A 229 -0.36 16.24 -10.51
CA SER A 229 -0.84 16.80 -11.78
C SER A 229 -1.83 17.96 -11.60
N ILE A 230 -2.53 17.99 -10.47
CA ILE A 230 -3.51 19.04 -10.13
C ILE A 230 -3.14 19.80 -8.84
N ASN A 231 -2.01 19.45 -8.21
CA ASN A 231 -1.54 20.01 -6.94
C ASN A 231 -2.59 19.96 -5.82
N LYS A 232 -3.29 18.82 -5.69
CA LYS A 232 -4.33 18.61 -4.67
C LYS A 232 -4.18 17.28 -3.97
N TRP A 233 -4.57 17.25 -2.70
CA TRP A 233 -4.82 16.01 -1.98
C TRP A 233 -6.17 15.41 -2.41
N GLU A 234 -6.17 14.11 -2.65
CA GLU A 234 -7.34 13.30 -2.94
C GLU A 234 -7.60 12.38 -1.76
N LEU A 235 -8.80 12.52 -1.17
CA LEU A 235 -9.31 11.58 -0.20
C LEU A 235 -9.85 10.35 -0.95
N THR A 236 -9.26 9.20 -0.69
CA THR A 236 -9.49 7.99 -1.50
C THR A 236 -10.04 6.86 -0.64
N CYS A 237 -11.05 6.19 -1.17
CA CYS A 237 -11.69 5.03 -0.58
C CYS A 237 -11.65 3.87 -1.57
N ILE A 238 -11.09 2.75 -1.13
CA ILE A 238 -11.15 1.47 -1.83
C ILE A 238 -11.88 0.48 -0.92
N PRO A 239 -13.19 0.28 -1.13
CA PRO A 239 -13.95 -0.72 -0.39
C PRO A 239 -13.39 -2.13 -0.64
N THR A 240 -13.40 -2.95 0.40
CA THR A 240 -12.92 -4.33 0.36
C THR A 240 -13.96 -5.27 0.96
N LYS A 241 -13.99 -6.49 0.45
CA LYS A 241 -14.82 -7.55 0.99
C LYS A 241 -13.99 -8.37 1.96
N ARG A 242 -14.38 -8.44 3.22
CA ARG A 242 -13.84 -9.41 4.18
C ARG A 242 -14.27 -10.80 3.77
N ILE A 243 -13.30 -11.70 3.68
CA ILE A 243 -13.52 -13.12 3.41
C ILE A 243 -13.33 -13.87 4.72
N ILE A 244 -14.32 -14.67 5.11
CA ILE A 244 -14.19 -15.62 6.21
C ILE A 244 -13.59 -16.89 5.62
N GLU A 245 -12.27 -17.04 5.76
CA GLU A 245 -11.56 -18.25 5.33
C GLU A 245 -11.58 -19.29 6.46
N ILE A 246 -11.95 -20.52 6.13
CA ILE A 246 -12.03 -21.65 7.07
C ILE A 246 -11.16 -22.83 6.65
N ASN A 247 -10.60 -22.80 5.44
CA ASN A 247 -9.71 -23.84 4.95
C ASN A 247 -8.38 -23.80 5.72
N PRO A 248 -8.01 -24.87 6.45
CA PRO A 248 -6.78 -24.89 7.25
C PRO A 248 -5.50 -24.67 6.45
N GLN A 249 -5.43 -25.16 5.20
CA GLN A 249 -4.27 -25.00 4.35
C GLN A 249 -4.07 -23.53 3.95
N LYS A 250 -5.17 -22.82 3.68
CA LYS A 250 -5.12 -21.37 3.39
C LYS A 250 -4.79 -20.58 4.65
N LEU A 251 -5.40 -20.88 5.78
CA LEU A 251 -5.10 -20.22 7.06
C LEU A 251 -3.63 -20.38 7.47
N ALA A 252 -2.97 -21.48 7.10
CA ALA A 252 -1.53 -21.65 7.30
C ALA A 252 -0.68 -20.67 6.45
N LEU A 253 -1.21 -20.17 5.32
CA LEU A 253 -0.52 -19.20 4.45
C LEU A 253 -0.66 -17.75 4.94
N TRP A 254 -1.75 -17.44 5.65
CA TRP A 254 -2.10 -16.10 6.10
C TRP A 254 -2.92 -16.11 7.38
N MET A 255 -2.38 -15.48 8.43
CA MET A 255 -2.97 -15.42 9.77
C MET A 255 -3.72 -14.10 10.05
N GLY A 256 -4.06 -13.33 9.02
CA GLY A 256 -4.79 -12.06 9.14
C GLY A 256 -6.19 -12.13 8.53
N ASN A 257 -6.84 -10.97 8.42
CA ASN A 257 -8.09 -10.85 7.67
C ASN A 257 -7.82 -11.12 6.18
N TRP A 258 -8.70 -11.91 5.57
CA TRP A 258 -8.66 -12.14 4.14
C TRP A 258 -9.47 -11.06 3.43
N ALA A 259 -8.92 -10.50 2.35
CA ALA A 259 -9.52 -9.40 1.61
C ALA A 259 -9.83 -9.80 0.17
N GLY A 260 -11.05 -9.48 -0.27
CA GLY A 260 -11.56 -9.65 -1.62
C GLY A 260 -11.95 -8.30 -2.24
N LYS A 261 -12.26 -8.34 -3.53
CA LYS A 261 -12.84 -7.19 -4.23
C LYS A 261 -14.27 -6.96 -3.72
N SER A 262 -14.60 -5.71 -3.41
CA SER A 262 -15.95 -5.28 -3.06
C SER A 262 -16.75 -4.93 -4.33
N ASN A 263 -18.08 -5.06 -4.27
CA ASN A 263 -18.96 -4.49 -5.30
C ASN A 263 -19.26 -3.00 -5.07
N VAL A 264 -18.96 -2.49 -3.87
CA VAL A 264 -19.03 -1.06 -3.59
C VAL A 264 -17.94 -0.35 -4.43
N PRO A 265 -18.30 0.66 -5.25
CA PRO A 265 -17.33 1.34 -6.10
C PRO A 265 -16.24 2.03 -5.31
N ARG A 266 -15.00 1.96 -5.82
CA ARG A 266 -13.89 2.82 -5.37
C ARG A 266 -14.23 4.27 -5.73
N PHE A 267 -13.86 5.22 -4.88
CA PHE A 267 -14.01 6.64 -5.21
C PHE A 267 -12.85 7.49 -4.73
N LYS A 268 -12.78 8.69 -5.31
CA LYS A 268 -11.85 9.75 -4.95
C LYS A 268 -12.63 11.04 -4.75
N ARG A 269 -12.23 11.85 -3.76
CA ARG A 269 -12.74 13.20 -3.55
C ARG A 269 -11.57 14.15 -3.43
N ILE A 270 -11.52 15.15 -4.31
CA ILE A 270 -10.53 16.23 -4.21
C ILE A 270 -10.84 17.04 -2.94
N LEU A 271 -9.82 17.25 -2.10
CA LEU A 271 -9.94 18.11 -0.94
C LEU A 271 -9.81 19.57 -1.35
N ASN A 272 -10.85 20.35 -1.07
CA ASN A 272 -10.87 21.79 -1.31
C ASN A 272 -10.71 22.56 -0.01
N PHE A 273 -9.48 22.98 0.30
CA PHE A 273 -9.18 23.74 1.52
C PHE A 273 -9.61 25.22 1.51
N VAL A 274 -10.51 25.61 0.61
CA VAL A 274 -11.13 26.95 0.59
C VAL A 274 -12.38 27.00 1.46
N GLN A 275 -13.18 25.93 1.48
CA GLN A 275 -14.43 25.89 2.23
C GLN A 275 -14.57 24.55 2.97
N PRO A 276 -14.79 24.58 4.30
CA PRO A 276 -15.13 23.39 5.06
C PRO A 276 -16.44 22.76 4.57
N ILE A 277 -16.54 21.43 4.64
CA ILE A 277 -17.79 20.70 4.38
C ILE A 277 -18.75 20.73 5.57
N GLU A 278 -18.26 21.17 6.74
CA GLU A 278 -19.00 21.31 7.99
C GLU A 278 -18.40 22.39 8.89
#